data_AF-A0A4Y2GZU3-F1
#
_entry.id   AF-A0A4Y2GZU3-F1
#
_cell.length_a   1.000
_cell.length_b   1.000
_cell.length_c   1.000
_cell.angle_alpha   90.00
_cell.angle_beta   90.00
_cell.angle_gamma   90.00
#
_symmetry.space_group_name_H-M   'P 1'
#
loop_
_entity.id
_entity.type
_entity.pdbx_description
1 polymer ?
#
loop_
_entity_poly.entity_id
_entity_poly.type
_entity_poly.pdbx_seq_one_letter_code
_entity_poly.pdbx_strand_id
1 'polypeptide(L)'
;MKWLRSARAKNIHVRGVLLLEKAREVGESLGLETFKASNGCLEKFRTRHKISFKQICGEEKSANPNEVTDWIGNLKSLLLGYDDRDIFNADETGLFYRVLPDKTLCFKGEKYSGRKISKERLTLLLCCNMLGDFETPVVIGKTKKPRCFKNIDV
;
A
#
# COMPACT_ATOMS: atom_id res chain seq x y z
N MET A 1 -18.46 -16.23 -8.99
CA MET A 1 -17.02 -16.55 -9.14
C MET A 1 -16.45 -16.30 -10.54
N LYS A 2 -17.12 -16.66 -11.65
CA LYS A 2 -16.60 -16.45 -13.02
C LYS A 2 -16.20 -15.00 -13.32
N TRP A 3 -17.08 -14.05 -13.00
CA TRP A 3 -16.82 -12.62 -13.20
C TRP A 3 -15.58 -12.12 -12.44
N LEU A 4 -15.46 -12.45 -11.14
CA LEU A 4 -14.31 -12.04 -10.33
C LEU A 4 -12.99 -12.57 -10.90
N ARG A 5 -12.96 -13.83 -11.37
CA ARG A 5 -11.77 -14.41 -12.02
C ARG A 5 -11.42 -13.68 -13.31
N SER A 6 -12.42 -13.39 -14.15
CA SER A 6 -12.22 -12.63 -15.40
C SER A 6 -11.71 -11.21 -15.15
N ALA A 7 -12.29 -10.50 -14.18
CA ALA A 7 -11.85 -9.16 -13.80
C ALA A 7 -10.39 -9.17 -13.30
N ARG A 8 -10.02 -10.16 -12.49
CA ARG A 8 -8.64 -10.33 -12.01
C ARG A 8 -7.65 -10.70 -13.12
N ALA A 9 -8.04 -11.52 -14.09
CA ALA A 9 -7.21 -11.84 -15.26
C ALA A 9 -6.91 -10.60 -16.12
N LYS A 10 -7.83 -9.63 -16.14
CA LYS A 10 -7.65 -8.32 -16.78
C LYS A 10 -6.96 -7.28 -15.89
N ASN A 11 -6.36 -7.70 -14.77
CA ASN A 11 -5.72 -6.81 -13.79
C ASN A 11 -6.64 -5.73 -13.19
N ILE A 12 -7.96 -5.91 -13.22
CA ILE A 12 -8.90 -4.94 -12.67
C ILE A 12 -8.89 -5.01 -11.15
N HIS A 13 -8.82 -3.85 -10.50
CA HIS A 13 -8.89 -3.75 -9.06
C HIS A 13 -10.33 -3.86 -8.56
N VAL A 14 -10.67 -5.01 -7.97
CA VAL A 14 -12.04 -5.30 -7.52
C VAL A 14 -12.19 -4.95 -6.04
N ARG A 15 -12.89 -3.84 -5.77
CA ARG A 15 -13.31 -3.43 -4.42
C ARG A 15 -14.59 -4.17 -4.00
N GLY A 16 -14.85 -4.24 -2.69
CA GLY A 16 -16.05 -4.88 -2.14
C GLY A 16 -17.36 -4.34 -2.73
N VAL A 17 -17.44 -3.03 -2.97
CA VAL A 17 -18.59 -2.38 -3.61
C VAL A 17 -18.87 -2.90 -5.02
N LEU A 18 -17.83 -3.21 -5.80
CA LEU A 18 -17.98 -3.77 -7.16
C LEU A 18 -18.51 -5.20 -7.12
N LEU A 19 -18.14 -5.98 -6.09
CA LEU A 19 -18.67 -7.32 -5.88
C LEU A 19 -20.15 -7.28 -5.47
N LEU A 20 -20.54 -6.33 -4.62
CA LEU A 20 -21.93 -6.13 -4.23
C LEU A 20 -22.78 -5.72 -5.42
N GLU A 21 -22.30 -4.78 -6.23
CA GLU A 21 -22.99 -4.33 -7.43
C GLU A 21 -23.16 -5.47 -8.44
N LYS A 22 -22.10 -6.23 -8.69
CA LYS A 22 -22.20 -7.40 -9.57
C LYS A 22 -23.13 -8.47 -9.01
N ALA A 23 -23.19 -8.64 -7.69
CA ALA A 23 -24.14 -9.57 -7.07
C ALA A 23 -25.59 -9.11 -7.25
N ARG A 24 -25.86 -7.80 -7.18
CA ARG A 24 -27.18 -7.21 -7.46
C ARG A 24 -27.61 -7.46 -8.91
N GLU A 25 -26.77 -7.13 -9.88
CA GLU A 25 -27.04 -7.39 -11.30
C GLU A 25 -27.34 -8.87 -11.58
N VAL A 26 -26.58 -9.78 -10.95
CA VAL A 26 -26.82 -11.22 -11.09
C VAL A 26 -28.15 -11.62 -10.45
N GLY A 27 -28.47 -11.09 -9.27
CA GLY A 27 -29.77 -11.31 -8.61
C GLY A 27 -30.94 -10.86 -9.48
N GLU A 28 -30.85 -9.68 -10.09
CA GLU A 28 -31.86 -9.14 -11.01
C GLU A 28 -32.02 -10.01 -12.26
N SER A 29 -30.90 -10.41 -12.87
CA SER A 29 -30.94 -11.30 -14.04
C SER A 29 -31.55 -12.68 -13.77
N LEU A 30 -31.59 -13.08 -12.50
CA LEU A 30 -32.19 -14.34 -12.04
C LEU A 30 -33.61 -14.16 -11.49
N GLY A 31 -34.19 -12.95 -11.57
CA GLY A 31 -35.53 -12.65 -11.05
C GLY A 31 -35.62 -12.64 -9.52
N LEU A 32 -34.50 -12.47 -8.82
CA LEU A 32 -34.47 -12.46 -7.35
C LEU A 32 -34.72 -11.05 -6.81
N GLU A 33 -35.98 -10.59 -6.87
CA GLU A 33 -36.39 -9.23 -6.48
C GLU A 33 -36.10 -8.89 -4.99
N THR A 34 -36.05 -9.91 -4.13
CA THR A 34 -35.79 -9.74 -2.69
C THR A 34 -34.31 -9.86 -2.33
N PHE A 35 -33.43 -10.19 -3.27
CA PHE A 35 -32.02 -10.38 -3.01
C PHE A 35 -31.35 -9.06 -2.63
N LYS A 36 -30.78 -9.00 -1.43
CA LYS A 36 -30.00 -7.84 -0.96
C LYS A 36 -28.52 -8.20 -0.92
N ALA A 37 -27.75 -7.54 -1.77
CA ALA A 37 -26.29 -7.55 -1.74
C ALA A 37 -25.77 -6.76 -0.52
N SER A 38 -25.89 -7.36 0.67
CA SER A 38 -25.48 -6.75 1.94
C SER A 38 -24.01 -7.00 2.27
N ASN A 39 -23.46 -6.24 3.22
CA ASN A 39 -22.11 -6.49 3.74
C ASN A 39 -21.95 -7.91 4.30
N GLY A 40 -22.97 -8.45 4.97
CA GLY A 40 -22.95 -9.84 5.44
C GLY A 40 -22.94 -10.86 4.30
N CYS A 41 -23.58 -10.56 3.16
CA CYS A 41 -23.48 -11.38 1.96
C CYS A 41 -22.03 -11.36 1.42
N LEU A 42 -21.40 -10.19 1.35
CA LEU A 42 -20.01 -10.04 0.93
C LEU A 42 -19.03 -10.77 1.85
N GLU A 43 -19.19 -10.66 3.17
CA GLU A 43 -18.35 -11.37 4.15
C GLU A 43 -18.48 -12.88 3.99
N LYS A 44 -19.70 -13.41 3.95
CA LYS A 44 -19.94 -14.85 3.74
C LYS A 44 -19.37 -15.33 2.41
N PHE A 45 -19.52 -14.54 1.35
CA PHE A 45 -18.94 -14.84 0.04
C PHE A 45 -17.42 -14.90 0.08
N ARG A 46 -16.78 -13.92 0.73
CA ARG A 46 -15.32 -13.87 0.92
C ARG A 46 -14.82 -15.05 1.72
N THR A 47 -15.46 -15.35 2.86
CA THR A 47 -15.09 -16.49 3.72
C THR A 47 -15.24 -17.81 2.96
N ARG A 48 -16.37 -18.03 2.28
CA ARG A 48 -16.65 -19.26 1.52
C ARG A 48 -15.65 -19.50 0.39
N HIS A 49 -15.20 -18.45 -0.27
CA HIS A 49 -14.28 -18.55 -1.41
C HIS A 49 -12.84 -18.17 -1.07
N LYS A 50 -12.49 -18.03 0.22
CA LYS A 50 -11.15 -17.66 0.71
C LYS A 50 -10.59 -16.38 0.04
N ILE A 51 -11.43 -15.36 -0.11
CA ILE A 51 -11.06 -14.08 -0.75
C ILE A 51 -10.62 -13.07 0.31
N SER A 52 -9.31 -12.80 0.36
CA SER A 52 -8.73 -11.72 1.16
C SER A 52 -8.71 -10.40 0.39
N PHE A 53 -9.07 -9.30 1.06
CA PHE A 53 -8.79 -7.94 0.56
C PHE A 53 -7.38 -7.57 1.01
N LYS A 54 -6.48 -7.33 0.08
CA LYS A 54 -5.10 -6.93 0.34
C LYS A 54 -4.87 -5.54 -0.25
N GLN A 55 -4.14 -4.71 0.47
CA GLN A 55 -3.55 -3.51 -0.11
C GLN A 55 -2.53 -3.96 -1.17
N ILE A 56 -2.54 -3.34 -2.34
CA ILE A 56 -1.43 -3.53 -3.28
C ILE A 56 -0.24 -2.81 -2.69
N CYS A 57 0.84 -3.53 -2.44
CA CYS A 57 2.12 -2.96 -2.06
C CYS A 57 3.12 -3.25 -3.17
N GLY A 58 3.82 -2.22 -3.62
CA GLY A 58 4.95 -2.34 -4.55
C GLY A 58 4.61 -2.46 -6.04
N GLU A 59 5.67 -2.46 -6.83
CA GLU A 59 5.66 -2.64 -8.28
C GLU A 59 6.09 -4.06 -8.66
N GLU A 60 5.72 -5.09 -7.88
CA GLU A 60 6.16 -6.48 -8.09
C GLU A 60 5.93 -6.98 -9.54
N LYS A 61 4.94 -6.43 -10.25
CA LYS A 61 4.64 -6.75 -11.65
C LYS A 61 5.53 -6.09 -12.70
N SER A 62 6.33 -5.07 -12.37
CA SER A 62 7.27 -4.44 -13.30
C SER A 62 8.62 -5.16 -13.34
N ALA A 63 8.94 -5.96 -12.31
CA ALA A 63 10.19 -6.71 -12.24
C ALA A 63 10.15 -7.97 -13.12
N ASN A 64 11.15 -8.12 -13.98
CA ASN A 64 11.35 -9.34 -14.76
C ASN A 64 11.88 -10.45 -13.84
N PRO A 65 11.18 -11.60 -13.69
CA PRO A 65 11.61 -12.68 -12.78
C PRO A 65 13.01 -13.22 -13.05
N ASN A 66 13.43 -13.21 -14.33
CA ASN A 66 14.76 -13.66 -14.72
C ASN A 66 15.84 -12.68 -14.24
N GLU A 67 15.63 -11.38 -14.45
CA GLU A 67 16.54 -10.32 -13.96
C GLU A 67 16.65 -10.33 -12.43
N VAL A 68 15.54 -10.57 -11.71
CA VAL A 68 15.56 -10.72 -10.25
C VAL A 68 16.41 -11.91 -9.83
N THR A 69 16.28 -13.05 -10.52
CA THR A 69 17.04 -14.27 -10.19
C THR A 69 18.53 -14.07 -10.43
N ASP A 70 18.89 -13.48 -11.57
CA ASP A 70 20.27 -13.15 -11.91
C ASP A 70 20.86 -12.15 -10.90
N TRP A 71 20.08 -11.14 -10.51
CA TRP A 71 20.49 -10.16 -9.51
C TRP A 71 20.71 -10.78 -8.12
N ILE A 72 19.87 -11.73 -7.69
CA ILE A 72 20.09 -12.47 -6.44
C ILE A 72 21.40 -13.25 -6.48
N GLY A 73 21.73 -13.86 -7.64
CA GLY A 73 23.02 -14.53 -7.84
C GLY A 73 24.20 -13.57 -7.70
N ASN A 74 24.14 -12.44 -8.40
CA ASN A 74 25.17 -11.40 -8.36
C ASN A 74 25.32 -10.77 -6.97
N LEU A 75 24.21 -10.58 -6.26
CA LEU A 75 24.22 -10.04 -4.90
C LEU A 75 24.99 -10.98 -3.97
N LYS A 76 24.76 -12.30 -4.04
CA LYS A 76 25.51 -13.27 -3.24
C LYS A 76 27.01 -13.21 -3.49
N SER A 77 27.43 -13.00 -4.74
CA SER A 77 28.86 -12.86 -5.05
C SER A 77 29.43 -11.53 -4.57
N LEU A 78 28.66 -10.44 -4.60
CA LEU A 78 29.07 -9.13 -4.08
C LEU A 78 29.24 -9.13 -2.55
N LEU A 79 28.39 -9.89 -1.85
CA LEU A 79 28.43 -10.02 -0.40
C LEU A 79 29.49 -11.02 0.09
N LEU A 80 30.15 -11.75 -0.82
CA LEU A 80 31.16 -12.75 -0.46
C LEU A 80 32.34 -12.07 0.25
N GLY A 81 32.64 -12.51 1.48
CA GLY A 81 33.76 -11.99 2.27
C GLY A 81 33.41 -10.89 3.27
N TYR A 82 32.15 -10.45 3.32
CA TYR A 82 31.63 -9.62 4.40
C TYR A 82 30.97 -10.49 5.48
N ASP A 83 31.13 -10.13 6.76
CA ASP A 83 30.35 -10.71 7.84
C ASP A 83 28.93 -10.15 7.82
N ASP A 84 27.94 -10.92 8.26
CA ASP A 84 26.54 -10.51 8.30
C ASP A 84 26.33 -9.21 9.09
N ARG A 85 27.17 -8.95 10.11
CA ARG A 85 27.13 -7.70 10.89
C ARG A 85 27.56 -6.47 10.10
N ASP A 86 28.33 -6.66 9.03
CA ASP A 86 28.94 -5.60 8.21
C ASP A 86 28.13 -5.31 6.94
N ILE A 87 27.05 -6.07 6.71
CA ILE A 87 26.15 -5.88 5.57
C ILE A 87 24.96 -5.03 6.02
N PHE A 88 24.96 -3.76 5.62
CA PHE A 88 23.91 -2.80 5.98
C PHE A 88 22.99 -2.46 4.80
N ASN A 89 21.71 -2.25 5.10
CA ASN A 89 20.78 -1.58 4.21
C ASN A 89 20.31 -0.27 4.85
N ALA A 90 20.25 0.79 4.05
CA ALA A 90 19.75 2.09 4.48
C ALA A 90 18.70 2.61 3.50
N ASP A 91 17.59 3.14 4.03
CA ASP A 91 16.53 3.71 3.22
C ASP A 91 15.87 4.93 3.88
N GLU A 92 15.30 5.79 3.05
CA GLU A 92 14.62 7.01 3.48
C GLU A 92 13.12 6.78 3.67
N THR A 93 12.58 7.25 4.79
CA THR A 93 11.13 7.22 5.04
C THR A 93 10.59 8.56 5.55
N GLY A 94 9.33 8.83 5.26
CA GLY A 94 8.62 10.01 5.74
C GLY A 94 7.85 9.74 7.04
N LEU A 95 8.27 10.35 8.15
CA LEU A 95 7.53 10.33 9.41
C LEU A 95 6.56 11.50 9.51
N PHE A 96 5.27 11.23 9.34
CA PHE A 96 4.20 12.23 9.45
C PHE A 96 3.73 12.43 10.90
N TYR A 97 4.51 13.17 11.67
CA TYR A 97 4.30 13.32 13.11
C TYR A 97 3.09 14.18 13.53
N ARG A 98 2.45 14.90 12.59
CA ARG A 98 1.23 15.71 12.84
C ARG A 98 -0.03 15.22 12.11
N VAL A 99 0.03 14.07 11.45
CA VAL A 99 -1.15 13.53 10.77
C VAL A 99 -2.14 13.02 11.82
N LEU A 100 -3.39 13.46 11.69
CA LEU A 100 -4.53 12.94 12.44
C LEU A 100 -5.28 11.90 11.61
N PRO A 101 -6.03 10.98 12.25
CA PRO A 101 -6.92 10.07 11.55
C PRO A 101 -7.85 10.80 10.57
N ASP A 102 -8.07 10.19 9.41
CA ASP A 102 -8.94 10.71 8.35
C ASP A 102 -10.44 10.41 8.58
N LYS A 103 -10.74 9.66 9.62
CA LYS A 103 -12.09 9.25 10.03
C LYS A 103 -12.26 9.43 11.54
N THR A 104 -13.43 9.90 11.93
CA THR A 104 -13.86 9.98 13.32
C THR A 104 -15.31 9.51 13.43
N LEU A 105 -15.72 9.13 14.64
CA LEU A 105 -17.12 8.86 14.94
C LEU A 105 -17.84 10.21 15.10
N CYS A 106 -18.95 10.40 14.39
CA CYS A 106 -19.79 11.61 14.48
C CYS A 106 -21.22 11.22 14.85
N PHE A 107 -21.92 12.11 15.57
CA PHE A 107 -23.33 11.89 15.86
C PHE A 107 -24.20 12.11 14.63
N LYS A 108 -25.33 11.39 14.58
CA LYS A 108 -26.25 11.44 13.44
C LYS A 108 -26.86 12.84 13.33
N GLY A 109 -26.57 13.54 12.23
CA GLY A 109 -27.07 14.90 11.96
C GLY A 109 -26.03 16.01 12.20
N GLU A 110 -24.86 15.69 12.75
CA GLU A 110 -23.78 16.66 12.86
C GLU A 110 -23.16 16.97 11.49
N LYS A 111 -23.05 18.25 11.17
CA LYS A 111 -22.23 18.71 10.05
C LYS A 111 -20.78 18.72 10.49
N TYR A 112 -20.03 17.69 10.09
CA TYR A 112 -18.58 17.69 10.23
C TYR A 112 -17.93 18.38 9.03
N SER A 113 -17.25 19.50 9.26
CA SER A 113 -16.42 20.14 8.25
C SER A 113 -15.07 19.44 8.17
N GLY A 114 -14.66 19.06 6.96
CA GLY A 114 -13.38 18.38 6.74
C GLY A 114 -12.22 19.25 7.23
N ARG A 115 -11.32 18.66 8.02
CA ARG A 115 -10.09 19.35 8.44
C ARG A 115 -8.99 19.13 7.40
N LYS A 116 -8.20 20.16 7.11
CA LYS A 116 -6.98 20.03 6.31
C LYS A 116 -6.00 19.12 7.05
N ILE A 117 -5.70 17.95 6.48
CA ILE A 117 -4.72 17.01 7.03
C ILE A 117 -3.34 17.67 6.96
N SER A 118 -2.64 17.73 8.09
CA SER A 118 -1.25 18.19 8.11
C SER A 118 -0.39 17.23 7.29
N LYS A 119 0.38 17.76 6.35
CA LYS A 119 1.37 16.98 5.56
C LYS A 119 2.79 17.20 6.08
N GLU A 120 2.92 17.74 7.29
CA GLU A 120 4.23 17.88 7.92
C GLU A 120 4.85 16.51 8.16
N ARG A 121 6.06 16.33 7.64
CA ARG A 121 6.84 15.12 7.79
C ARG A 121 8.29 15.45 8.06
N LEU A 122 8.93 14.61 8.87
CA LEU A 122 10.38 14.48 8.89
C LEU A 122 10.78 13.44 7.86
N THR A 123 11.90 13.64 7.17
CA THR A 123 12.54 12.57 6.42
C THR A 123 13.55 11.91 7.35
N LEU A 124 13.45 10.61 7.52
CA LEU A 124 14.36 9.83 8.35
C LEU A 124 15.18 8.91 7.44
N LEU A 125 16.48 8.83 7.66
CA LEU A 125 17.31 7.74 7.17
C LEU A 125 17.34 6.66 8.26
N LEU A 126 16.89 5.46 7.90
CA LEU A 126 16.97 4.29 8.75
C LEU A 126 18.03 3.36 8.17
N CYS A 127 18.86 2.79 9.03
CA CYS A 127 19.92 1.86 8.64
C CYS A 127 19.92 0.66 9.59
N CYS A 128 20.03 -0.54 9.02
CA CYS A 128 20.01 -1.79 9.76
C CYS A 128 20.99 -2.77 9.11
N ASN A 129 21.73 -3.52 9.92
CA ASN A 129 22.55 -4.62 9.41
C ASN A 129 21.73 -5.89 9.16
N MET A 130 22.34 -6.90 8.55
CA MET A 130 21.66 -8.15 8.21
C MET A 130 21.26 -8.99 9.43
N LEU A 131 21.89 -8.75 10.59
CA LEU A 131 21.53 -9.37 11.87
C LEU A 131 20.32 -8.72 12.55
N GLY A 132 19.88 -7.54 12.07
CA GLY A 132 18.77 -6.80 12.64
C GLY A 132 19.17 -5.71 13.64
N ASP A 133 20.47 -5.42 13.78
CA ASP A 133 20.93 -4.31 14.61
C ASP A 133 20.64 -2.99 13.90
N PHE A 134 19.95 -2.10 14.61
CA PHE A 134 19.56 -0.79 14.10
C PHE A 134 20.56 0.28 14.50
N GLU A 135 20.99 1.06 13.51
CA GLU A 135 21.70 2.30 13.76
C GLU A 135 20.74 3.38 14.26
N THR A 136 21.30 4.40 14.92
CA THR A 136 20.50 5.54 15.39
C THR A 136 19.87 6.27 14.20
N PRO A 137 18.53 6.44 14.16
CA PRO A 137 17.86 7.15 13.07
C PRO A 137 18.37 8.57 12.88
N VAL A 138 18.63 8.95 11.63
CA VAL A 138 19.10 10.30 11.29
C VAL A 138 17.98 11.11 10.65
N VAL A 139 17.76 12.34 11.11
CA VAL A 139 16.81 13.26 10.49
C VAL A 139 17.48 13.95 9.30
N ILE A 140 16.96 13.72 8.10
CA ILE A 140 17.40 14.42 6.89
C ILE A 140 16.69 15.78 6.84
N GLY A 141 17.50 16.84 6.95
CA GLY A 141 17.05 18.22 6.81
C GLY A 141 16.64 18.58 5.38
N LYS A 142 16.02 19.76 5.23
CA LYS A 142 15.73 20.31 3.90
C LYS A 142 17.03 20.78 3.25
N THR A 143 17.16 20.58 1.95
CA THR A 143 18.29 21.13 1.19
C THR A 143 18.34 22.65 1.31
N LYS A 144 19.54 23.20 1.50
CA LYS A 144 19.78 24.66 1.59
C LYS A 144 19.37 25.40 0.32
N LYS A 145 19.44 24.74 -0.85
CA LYS A 145 19.03 25.28 -2.15
C LYS A 145 18.18 24.23 -2.88
N PRO A 146 16.85 24.25 -2.71
CA PRO A 146 15.98 23.29 -3.39
C PRO A 146 16.07 23.44 -4.90
N ARG A 147 16.13 22.29 -5.61
CA ARG A 147 16.27 22.27 -7.08
C ARG A 147 15.12 23.01 -7.79
N CYS A 148 13.93 23.06 -7.20
CA CYS A 148 12.79 23.80 -7.74
C CYS A 148 12.97 25.33 -7.69
N PHE A 149 13.93 25.85 -6.92
CA PHE A 149 14.31 27.26 -6.90
C PHE A 149 15.63 27.53 -7.64
N LYS A 150 16.07 26.60 -8.49
CA LYS A 150 17.24 26.83 -9.34
C LYS A 150 16.92 28.00 -10.29
N ASN A 151 17.68 29.08 -10.19
CA ASN A 151 17.52 30.33 -10.94
C ASN A 151 16.32 31.21 -10.52
N ILE A 152 15.74 30.96 -9.35
CA ILE A 152 14.79 31.87 -8.73
C ILE A 152 15.54 32.56 -7.58
N ASP A 153 15.65 33.89 -7.63
CA ASP A 153 16.17 34.68 -6.51
C ASP A 153 15.05 34.76 -5.47
N VAL A 154 15.20 34.01 -4.37
CA VAL A 154 14.21 33.89 -3.27
C VAL A 154 14.82 34.44 -1.99
#